data_AF-A0A8I0H4C8-F1
#
_entry.id   AF-A0A8I0H4C8-F1
#
_cell.length_a   1.000
_cell.length_b   1.000
_cell.length_c   1.000
_cell.angle_alpha   90.00
_cell.angle_beta   90.00
_cell.angle_gamma   90.00
#
_symmetry.space_group_name_H-M   'P 1'
#
loop_
_entity.id
_entity.type
_entity.pdbx_description
1 polymer ?
#
loop_
_entity_poly.entity_id
_entity_poly.type
_entity_poly.pdbx_seq_one_letter_code
_entity_poly.pdbx_strand_id
1 'polypeptide(L)'
;SGKIIELPITSSFREGLTVLEYFISTHGARKGLADTALKTADSGYLTRRLVDVAQDVIVREEDCGTDRGLLVSDIKEGTEMIEPFIER
;
A
#
# COMPACT_ATOMS: atom_id res chain seq x y z
N SER A 1 16.96 8.94 -11.47
CA SER A 1 17.47 7.64 -11.93
C SER A 1 17.57 6.74 -10.71
N GLY A 2 16.60 5.85 -10.45
CA GLY A 2 16.58 4.99 -9.25
C GLY A 2 17.67 3.91 -9.21
N LYS A 3 18.85 4.21 -9.77
CA LYS A 3 20.03 3.36 -9.72
C LYS A 3 20.54 3.35 -8.28
N ILE A 4 20.91 2.17 -7.82
CA ILE A 4 21.57 2.00 -6.53
C ILE A 4 22.96 2.63 -6.66
N ILE A 5 23.33 3.43 -5.66
CA ILE A 5 24.67 4.04 -5.59
C ILE A 5 25.63 2.95 -5.12
N GLU A 6 26.72 2.74 -5.86
CA GLU A 6 27.68 1.66 -5.60
C GLU A 6 28.47 1.82 -4.29
N LEU A 7 28.53 3.04 -3.74
CA LEU A 7 29.18 3.33 -2.47
C LEU A 7 28.18 3.19 -1.31
N PRO A 8 28.22 2.11 -0.52
CA PRO A 8 27.31 1.94 0.61
C PRO A 8 27.68 2.88 1.77
N ILE A 9 26.67 3.24 2.57
CA ILE A 9 26.87 3.92 3.86
C ILE A 9 27.31 2.85 4.87
N THR A 10 28.50 3.02 5.43
CA THR A 10 29.08 2.07 6.39
C THR A 10 28.92 2.51 7.84
N SER A 11 28.79 3.82 8.07
CA SER A 11 28.63 4.42 9.39
C SER A 11 27.19 4.29 9.91
N SER A 12 27.00 4.08 11.20
CA SER A 12 25.67 4.11 11.84
C SER A 12 25.29 5.50 12.33
N PHE A 13 23.99 5.73 12.60
CA PHE A 13 23.54 6.98 13.26
C PHE A 13 24.14 7.19 14.65
N ARG A 14 24.59 6.13 15.32
CA ARG A 14 25.26 6.22 16.63
C ARG A 14 26.69 6.75 16.50
N GLU A 15 27.41 6.30 15.48
CA GLU A 15 28.79 6.72 15.20
C GLU A 15 28.85 8.06 14.47
N GLY A 16 27.76 8.43 13.79
CA GLY A 16 27.66 9.64 12.99
C GLY A 16 28.04 9.37 11.53
N LEU A 17 27.38 10.08 10.62
CA LEU A 17 27.62 9.97 9.18
C LEU A 17 28.69 10.96 8.75
N THR A 18 29.58 10.55 7.84
CA THR A 18 30.44 11.51 7.13
C THR A 18 29.61 12.46 6.26
N VAL A 19 30.18 13.60 5.86
CA VAL A 19 29.48 14.58 5.00
C VAL A 19 28.99 13.94 3.69
N LEU A 20 29.80 13.05 3.10
CA LEU A 20 29.44 12.36 1.87
C LEU A 20 28.30 11.35 2.08
N GLU A 21 28.37 10.53 3.14
CA GLU A 21 27.31 9.56 3.47
C GLU A 21 25.99 10.27 3.78
N TYR A 22 26.04 11.38 4.53
CA TYR A 22 24.87 12.19 4.82
C TYR A 22 24.27 12.76 3.53
N PHE A 23 25.08 13.34 2.65
CA PHE A 23 24.63 13.86 1.35
C PHE A 23 23.96 12.79 0.48
N ILE A 24 24.54 11.59 0.42
CA ILE A 24 23.96 10.43 -0.29
C ILE A 24 22.58 10.08 0.31
N SER A 25 22.46 10.04 1.63
CA SER A 25 21.20 9.70 2.32
C SER A 25 20.04 10.67 2.01
N THR A 26 20.35 11.95 1.75
CA THR A 26 19.32 12.98 1.49
C THR A 26 18.51 12.72 0.22
N HIS A 27 19.09 12.05 -0.79
CA HIS A 27 18.40 11.77 -2.05
C HIS A 27 17.24 10.81 -1.84
N GLY A 28 17.47 9.73 -1.11
CA GLY A 28 16.44 8.75 -0.76
C GLY A 28 15.35 9.35 0.13
N ALA A 29 15.76 10.09 1.17
CA ALA A 29 14.83 10.75 2.10
C ALA A 29 13.92 11.76 1.38
N ARG A 30 14.49 12.64 0.55
CA ARG A 30 13.71 13.62 -0.21
C ARG A 30 12.74 12.95 -1.18
N LYS A 31 13.18 11.92 -1.90
CA LYS A 31 12.31 11.16 -2.80
C LYS A 31 11.17 10.49 -2.03
N GLY A 32 11.45 9.86 -0.90
CA GLY A 32 10.43 9.21 -0.07
C GLY A 32 9.36 10.18 0.43
N LEU A 33 9.75 11.38 0.86
CA LEU A 33 8.81 12.44 1.25
C LEU A 33 7.96 12.92 0.07
N ALA A 34 8.59 13.15 -1.09
CA ALA A 34 7.87 13.56 -2.30
C ALA A 34 6.89 12.47 -2.77
N ASP A 35 7.31 11.21 -2.82
CA ASP A 35 6.48 10.07 -3.21
C ASP A 35 5.29 9.90 -2.23
N THR A 36 5.51 10.09 -0.93
CA THR A 36 4.45 10.05 0.09
C THR A 36 3.43 11.16 -0.12
N ALA A 37 3.91 12.39 -0.37
CA ALA A 37 3.04 13.53 -0.65
C ALA A 37 2.20 13.33 -1.92
N LEU A 38 2.80 12.78 -2.99
CA LEU A 38 2.09 12.47 -4.24
C LEU A 38 1.04 11.36 -4.03
N LYS A 39 1.41 10.26 -3.36
CA LYS A 39 0.49 9.15 -3.07
C LYS A 39 -0.69 9.55 -2.20
N THR A 40 -0.54 10.59 -1.38
CA THR A 40 -1.64 11.14 -0.56
C THR A 40 -2.77 11.66 -1.46
N ALA A 41 -2.44 12.37 -2.54
CA ALA A 41 -3.44 12.87 -3.49
C ALA A 41 -4.14 11.71 -4.23
N ASP A 42 -3.37 10.71 -4.68
CA ASP A 42 -3.90 9.54 -5.39
C ASP A 42 -4.88 8.75 -4.51
N SER A 43 -4.55 8.59 -3.23
CA SER A 43 -5.41 7.88 -2.27
C SER A 43 -6.74 8.60 -2.08
N GLY A 44 -6.72 9.94 -1.94
CA GLY A 44 -7.94 10.74 -1.86
C GLY A 44 -8.78 10.69 -3.13
N TYR A 45 -8.13 10.72 -4.30
CA TYR A 45 -8.80 10.58 -5.59
C TYR A 45 -9.50 9.24 -5.75
N LEU A 46 -8.83 8.14 -5.37
CA LEU A 46 -9.42 6.80 -5.40
C LEU A 46 -10.63 6.71 -4.48
N THR A 47 -10.51 7.16 -3.23
CA THR A 47 -11.64 7.16 -2.27
C THR A 47 -12.83 7.94 -2.83
N ARG A 48 -12.60 9.13 -3.39
CA ARG A 48 -13.68 9.91 -4.02
C ARG A 48 -14.37 9.12 -5.14
N ARG A 49 -13.60 8.49 -6.03
CA ARG A 49 -14.19 7.71 -7.14
C ARG A 49 -14.99 6.52 -6.66
N LEU A 50 -14.53 5.82 -5.62
CA LEU A 50 -15.25 4.69 -5.04
C LEU A 50 -16.57 5.16 -4.40
N VAL A 51 -16.53 6.28 -3.68
CA VAL A 51 -17.74 6.90 -3.11
C VAL A 51 -18.69 7.34 -4.21
N ASP A 52 -18.23 8.06 -5.23
CA ASP A 52 -19.06 8.54 -6.34
C ASP A 52 -19.83 7.40 -7.05
N VAL A 53 -19.25 6.20 -7.13
CA VAL A 53 -19.88 5.02 -7.76
C VAL A 53 -20.85 4.30 -6.80
N ALA A 54 -20.51 4.21 -5.52
CA ALA A 54 -21.28 3.43 -4.54
C ALA A 54 -22.26 4.27 -3.70
N GLN A 55 -22.32 5.59 -3.92
CA GLN A 55 -23.08 6.53 -3.07
C GLN A 55 -24.56 6.16 -2.93
N ASP A 56 -25.15 5.63 -4.00
CA ASP A 56 -26.58 5.29 -4.05
C ASP A 56 -26.86 3.80 -3.73
N VAL A 57 -25.86 3.04 -3.29
CA VAL A 57 -26.01 1.64 -2.88
C VAL A 57 -26.45 1.59 -1.41
N ILE A 58 -27.75 1.38 -1.19
CA ILE A 58 -28.38 1.40 0.14
C ILE A 58 -29.08 0.06 0.39
N VAL A 59 -28.88 -0.51 1.59
CA VAL A 59 -29.62 -1.69 2.06
C VAL A 59 -31.08 -1.28 2.34
N ARG A 60 -32.02 -1.85 1.59
CA ARG A 60 -33.45 -1.49 1.65
C ARG A 60 -34.36 -2.56 2.25
N GLU A 61 -33.91 -3.80 2.25
CA GLU A 61 -34.67 -4.96 2.71
C GLU A 61 -33.73 -5.97 3.39
N GLU A 62 -34.29 -6.81 4.26
CA GLU A 62 -33.52 -7.80 5.02
C GLU A 62 -33.23 -9.08 4.22
N ASP A 63 -34.18 -9.53 3.40
CA ASP A 63 -34.04 -10.72 2.58
C ASP A 63 -34.69 -10.50 1.19
N CYS A 64 -33.88 -10.68 0.15
CA CYS A 64 -34.33 -10.62 -1.24
C CYS A 64 -34.79 -11.98 -1.79
N GLY A 65 -34.67 -13.06 -1.00
CA GLY A 65 -35.13 -14.41 -1.32
C GLY A 65 -34.28 -15.16 -2.36
N THR A 66 -33.07 -14.69 -2.67
CA THR A 66 -32.18 -15.32 -3.66
C THR A 66 -31.47 -16.57 -3.10
N ASP A 67 -31.34 -17.61 -3.91
CA ASP A 67 -30.51 -18.79 -3.66
C ASP A 67 -29.09 -18.66 -4.25
N ARG A 68 -28.86 -17.62 -5.05
CA ARG A 68 -27.56 -17.35 -5.69
C ARG A 68 -26.54 -16.80 -4.71
N GLY A 69 -25.33 -17.33 -4.76
CA GLY A 69 -24.17 -16.85 -4.00
C GLY A 69 -22.85 -17.11 -4.73
N LEU A 70 -21.74 -16.76 -4.09
CA LEU A 70 -20.38 -17.05 -4.57
C LEU A 70 -19.77 -18.14 -3.70
N LEU A 71 -19.03 -19.06 -4.33
CA LEU A 71 -18.20 -20.03 -3.61
C LEU A 71 -16.94 -19.34 -3.11
N VAL A 72 -16.71 -19.37 -1.80
CA VAL A 72 -15.55 -18.76 -1.15
C VAL A 72 -14.66 -19.89 -0.61
N SER A 73 -13.35 -19.71 -0.72
CA SER A 73 -12.34 -20.64 -0.21
C SER A 73 -11.11 -19.88 0.28
N ASP A 74 -10.18 -20.57 0.92
CA ASP A 74 -8.88 -20.02 1.27
C ASP A 74 -8.20 -19.38 0.05
N ILE A 75 -7.53 -18.25 0.27
CA ILE A 75 -6.67 -17.61 -0.73
C ILE A 75 -5.28 -18.20 -0.58
N LYS A 76 -4.78 -18.84 -1.64
CA LYS A 76 -3.47 -19.51 -1.67
C LYS A 76 -2.64 -18.99 -2.83
N GLU A 77 -1.35 -18.79 -2.60
CA GLU A 77 -0.37 -18.55 -3.65
C GLU A 77 0.61 -19.72 -3.68
N GLY A 78 0.48 -20.59 -4.69
CA GLY A 78 1.19 -21.86 -4.74
C GLY A 78 0.81 -22.77 -3.56
N THR A 79 1.79 -23.10 -2.72
CA THR A 79 1.62 -23.92 -1.51
C THR A 79 1.38 -23.10 -0.24
N GLU A 80 1.52 -21.78 -0.30
CA GLU A 80 1.40 -20.90 0.86
C GLU A 80 -0.05 -20.42 1.00
N MET A 81 -0.59 -20.52 2.21
CA MET A 81 -1.90 -19.98 2.54
C MET A 81 -1.74 -18.51 2.94
N ILE A 82 -2.39 -17.61 2.19
CA ILE A 82 -2.31 -16.16 2.40
C ILE A 82 -3.40 -15.71 3.38
N GLU A 83 -4.65 -16.12 3.12
CA GLU A 83 -5.81 -15.78 3.95
C GLU A 83 -6.72 -17.01 4.10
N PRO A 84 -7.11 -17.38 5.34
CA PRO A 84 -8.02 -18.47 5.58
C PRO A 84 -9.47 -18.08 5.27
N PHE A 85 -10.30 -19.05 4.89
CA PHE A 85 -11.73 -18.83 4.62
C PHE A 85 -12.49 -18.21 5.81
N ILE A 86 -12.10 -18.51 7.05
CA ILE A 86 -12.87 -18.14 8.25
C ILE A 86 -12.96 -16.62 8.50
N GLU A 87 -12.13 -15.82 7.83
CA GLU A 87 -12.10 -14.36 7.97
C GLU A 87 -13.03 -13.64 6.97
N ARG A 88 -13.81 -14.38 6.16
CA ARG A 88 -14.73 -13.86 5.12
C ARG A 88 -16.18 -14.25 5.42
#